data_AF-A0A6B3CRK9-F1
#
_entry.id   AF-A0A6B3CRK9-F1
#
_cell.length_a   1.000
_cell.length_b   1.000
_cell.length_c   1.000
_cell.angle_alpha   90.00
_cell.angle_beta   90.00
_cell.angle_gamma   90.00
#
_symmetry.space_group_name_H-M   'P 1'
#
loop_
_entity.id
_entity.type
_entity.pdbx_description
1 polymer ?
#
loop_
_entity_poly.entity_id
_entity_poly.type
_entity_poly.pdbx_seq_one_letter_code
_entity_poly.pdbx_strand_id
1 'polypeptide(L)'
;RMIAQAVADGDTPDLAGLIVDQFPRVMNAGIAENLFVDLRDTVRPFGDDLLKLAPYTVGKVPYALDSDNSITVLYYRQDLFDKYKVPEAVETWEEFLEH
;
A
#
# COMPACT_ATOMS: atom_id res chain seq x y z
N ARG A 1 5.84 16.29 -11.86
CA ARG A 1 4.54 16.96 -12.11
C ARG A 1 3.55 16.42 -11.09
N MET A 2 2.66 17.23 -10.52
CA MET A 2 1.61 16.72 -9.63
C MET A 2 0.54 16.01 -10.46
N ILE A 3 -0.04 14.91 -9.95
CA ILE A 3 -1.09 14.13 -10.65
C ILE A 3 -2.27 15.01 -11.05
N ALA A 4 -2.67 15.95 -10.18
CA ALA A 4 -3.74 16.91 -10.48
C ALA A 4 -3.44 17.80 -11.71
N GLN A 5 -2.17 18.13 -11.95
CA GLN A 5 -1.79 18.91 -13.13
C GLN A 5 -1.82 18.06 -14.40
N ALA A 6 -1.35 16.81 -14.34
CA ALA A 6 -1.43 15.90 -15.48
C ALA A 6 -2.88 15.64 -15.91
N VAL A 7 -3.80 15.53 -14.94
CA VAL A 7 -5.24 15.39 -15.17
C VAL A 7 -5.83 16.63 -15.81
N ALA A 8 -5.47 17.82 -15.31
CA ALA A 8 -5.90 19.08 -15.91
C ALA A 8 -5.41 19.26 -17.36
N ASP A 9 -4.20 18.78 -17.65
CA ASP A 9 -3.59 18.86 -18.98
C ASP A 9 -4.08 17.75 -19.95
N GLY A 10 -4.86 16.77 -19.46
CA GLY A 10 -5.36 15.64 -20.24
C GLY A 10 -4.28 14.63 -20.68
N ASP A 11 -3.09 14.72 -20.08
CA ASP A 11 -1.91 13.89 -20.37
C ASP A 11 -1.66 12.92 -19.20
N THR A 12 -2.66 12.08 -18.90
CA THR A 12 -2.61 11.11 -17.80
C THR A 12 -2.36 9.70 -18.31
N PRO A 13 -1.59 8.88 -17.58
CA PRO A 13 -1.54 7.45 -17.86
C PRO A 13 -2.89 6.78 -17.56
N ASP A 14 -3.20 5.68 -18.25
CA ASP A 14 -4.38 4.86 -17.96
C ASP A 14 -4.31 4.20 -16.57
N LEU A 15 -3.09 3.91 -16.10
CA LEU A 15 -2.83 3.33 -14.78
C LEU A 15 -1.59 3.99 -14.15
N ALA A 16 -1.71 4.39 -12.88
CA ALA A 16 -0.62 4.97 -12.12
C ALA A 16 -0.39 4.20 -10.82
N GLY A 17 0.88 3.95 -10.49
CA GLY A 17 1.25 3.46 -9.16
C GLY A 17 1.19 4.59 -8.13
N LEU A 18 0.64 4.28 -6.96
CA LEU A 18 0.53 5.18 -5.82
C LEU A 18 1.01 4.45 -4.58
N ILE A 19 1.83 5.11 -3.78
CA ILE A 19 2.11 4.62 -2.42
C ILE A 19 0.84 4.79 -1.59
N VAL A 20 0.48 3.77 -0.82
CA VAL A 20 -0.79 3.72 -0.06
C VAL A 20 -0.98 4.91 0.88
N ASP A 21 0.11 5.50 1.40
CA ASP A 21 0.07 6.68 2.27
C ASP A 21 -0.34 7.98 1.54
N GLN A 22 -0.23 8.01 0.21
CA GLN A 22 -0.69 9.11 -0.63
C GLN A 22 -2.17 8.97 -1.00
N PHE A 23 -2.72 7.75 -0.94
CA PHE A 23 -4.11 7.49 -1.34
C PHE A 23 -5.12 8.37 -0.58
N PRO A 24 -5.09 8.47 0.77
CA PRO A 24 -6.02 9.36 1.47
C PRO A 24 -5.91 10.84 1.08
N ARG A 25 -4.71 11.30 0.67
CA ARG A 25 -4.47 12.70 0.29
C ARG A 25 -5.14 13.05 -1.03
N VAL A 26 -5.07 12.14 -2.00
CA VAL A 26 -5.70 12.32 -3.32
C VAL A 26 -7.21 12.10 -3.27
N MET A 27 -7.70 11.37 -2.26
CA MET A 27 -9.12 11.15 -2.05
C MET A 27 -9.83 12.28 -1.29
N ASN A 28 -9.07 13.16 -0.63
CA ASN A 28 -9.64 14.27 0.13
C ASN A 28 -10.27 15.32 -0.78
N ALA A 29 -11.23 16.08 -0.25
CA ALA A 29 -11.91 17.20 -0.92
C ALA A 29 -12.69 16.87 -2.21
N GLY A 30 -13.11 15.61 -2.41
CA GLY A 30 -13.94 15.22 -3.58
C GLY A 30 -13.18 15.20 -4.91
N ILE A 31 -11.85 15.24 -4.85
CA ILE A 31 -11.01 15.22 -6.06
C ILE A 31 -10.93 13.80 -6.64
N ALA A 32 -11.12 12.77 -5.80
CA ALA A 32 -11.17 11.35 -6.15
C ALA A 32 -11.96 11.03 -7.43
N GLU A 33 -13.22 11.47 -7.49
CA GLU A 33 -14.16 11.20 -8.59
C GLU A 33 -13.72 11.86 -9.91
N ASN A 34 -12.83 12.84 -9.81
CA ASN A 34 -12.26 13.56 -10.95
C ASN A 34 -10.86 13.03 -11.33
N LEU A 35 -10.22 12.23 -10.49
CA LEU A 35 -8.86 11.71 -10.72
C LEU A 35 -8.83 10.20 -10.99
N PHE A 36 -9.77 9.44 -10.42
CA PHE A 36 -9.78 7.98 -10.45
C PHE A 36 -11.14 7.45 -10.88
N VAL A 37 -11.11 6.23 -11.41
CA VAL A 37 -12.28 5.54 -11.91
C VAL A 37 -12.87 4.67 -10.81
N ASP A 38 -14.20 4.61 -10.75
CA ASP A 38 -14.93 3.64 -9.94
C ASP A 38 -14.67 2.23 -10.44
N LEU A 39 -14.07 1.38 -9.61
CA LEU A 39 -13.68 0.02 -9.99
C LEU A 39 -14.70 -1.04 -9.57
N ARG A 40 -15.91 -0.69 -9.07
CA ARG A 40 -16.90 -1.68 -8.58
C ARG A 40 -17.20 -2.78 -9.60
N ASP A 41 -17.40 -2.41 -10.86
CA ASP A 41 -17.68 -3.36 -11.93
C ASP A 41 -16.46 -4.22 -12.27
N THR A 42 -15.27 -3.62 -12.21
CA THR A 42 -13.99 -4.30 -12.46
C THR A 42 -13.68 -5.33 -11.39
N VAL A 43 -13.93 -5.02 -10.11
CA VAL A 43 -13.59 -5.92 -8.99
C VAL A 43 -14.64 -7.00 -8.74
N ARG A 44 -15.90 -6.76 -9.12
CA ARG A 44 -17.02 -7.68 -8.84
C ARG A 44 -16.76 -9.14 -9.24
N PRO A 45 -16.18 -9.47 -10.41
CA PRO A 45 -15.95 -10.86 -10.79
C PRO A 45 -14.95 -11.59 -9.89
N PHE A 46 -14.07 -10.87 -9.19
CA PHE A 46 -13.01 -11.43 -8.36
C PHE A 46 -13.45 -11.63 -6.90
N GLY A 47 -14.40 -10.84 -6.41
CA GLY A 47 -14.96 -11.01 -5.06
C GLY A 47 -13.89 -11.13 -3.98
N ASP A 48 -13.88 -12.28 -3.29
CA ASP A 48 -12.97 -12.58 -2.17
C ASP A 48 -11.55 -12.98 -2.62
N ASP A 49 -11.31 -13.20 -3.93
CA ASP A 49 -9.97 -13.47 -4.47
C ASP A 49 -9.06 -12.22 -4.42
N LEU A 50 -9.64 -11.04 -4.18
CA LEU A 50 -8.89 -9.80 -3.99
C LEU A 50 -8.44 -9.65 -2.53
N LEU A 51 -7.12 -9.67 -2.32
CA LEU A 51 -6.51 -9.65 -0.98
C LEU A 51 -6.87 -8.43 -0.14
N LYS A 52 -6.90 -7.22 -0.73
CA LYS A 52 -7.08 -5.95 0.01
C LYS A 52 -7.77 -4.86 -0.83
N LEU A 53 -9.06 -4.62 -0.59
CA LEU A 53 -9.78 -3.48 -1.18
C LEU A 53 -10.08 -2.36 -0.19
N ALA A 54 -10.13 -2.67 1.12
CA ALA A 54 -10.53 -1.72 2.15
C ALA A 54 -9.66 -0.43 2.19
N PRO A 55 -8.32 -0.49 2.07
CA PRO A 55 -7.48 0.72 2.06
C PRO A 55 -7.74 1.64 0.86
N TYR A 56 -8.27 1.08 -0.23
CA TYR A 56 -8.49 1.74 -1.51
C TYR A 56 -9.97 2.10 -1.75
N THR A 57 -10.80 2.00 -0.72
CA THR A 57 -12.25 2.20 -0.78
C THR A 57 -12.67 3.47 -0.06
N VAL A 58 -13.40 4.35 -0.76
CA VAL A 58 -14.02 5.55 -0.18
C VAL A 58 -15.51 5.53 -0.50
N GLY A 59 -16.36 5.71 0.51
CA GLY A 59 -17.82 5.70 0.30
C GLY A 59 -18.34 4.39 -0.30
N LYS A 60 -17.71 3.25 -0.01
CA LYS A 60 -17.99 1.92 -0.59
C LYS A 60 -17.62 1.75 -2.07
N VAL A 61 -16.91 2.72 -2.65
CA VAL A 61 -16.39 2.65 -4.02
C VAL A 61 -14.88 2.37 -3.96
N PRO A 62 -14.38 1.28 -4.56
CA PRO A 62 -12.96 1.04 -4.72
C PRO A 62 -12.41 1.87 -5.89
N TYR A 63 -11.28 2.52 -5.69
CA TYR A 63 -10.63 3.39 -6.70
C TYR A 63 -9.20 2.94 -7.07
N ALA A 64 -8.65 1.95 -6.36
CA ALA A 64 -7.36 1.37 -6.65
C ALA A 64 -7.32 -0.11 -6.27
N LEU A 65 -6.30 -0.82 -6.78
CA LEU A 65 -6.00 -2.21 -6.49
C LEU A 65 -4.64 -2.31 -5.80
N ASP A 66 -4.50 -3.28 -4.90
CA ASP A 66 -3.22 -3.60 -4.29
C ASP A 66 -2.26 -4.15 -5.37
N SER A 67 -1.07 -3.56 -5.49
CA SER A 67 -0.03 -4.00 -6.43
C SER A 67 1.12 -4.70 -5.72
N ASP A 68 1.45 -4.27 -4.51
CA ASP A 68 2.46 -4.87 -3.65
C ASP A 68 2.01 -4.85 -2.18
N ASN A 69 2.44 -5.87 -1.43
CA ASN A 69 2.21 -5.94 0.01
C ASN A 69 3.57 -5.93 0.71
N SER A 70 4.03 -4.73 1.02
CA SER A 70 5.31 -4.50 1.70
C SER A 70 5.16 -4.75 3.20
N ILE A 71 5.34 -6.01 3.62
CA ILE A 71 5.44 -6.35 5.04
C ILE A 71 6.82 -5.95 5.59
N THR A 72 6.86 -5.43 6.82
CA THR A 72 8.13 -5.18 7.51
C THR A 72 8.75 -6.51 7.93
N VAL A 73 10.01 -6.71 7.57
CA VAL A 73 10.80 -7.89 7.93
C VAL A 73 12.14 -7.46 8.53
N LEU A 74 12.68 -8.28 9.43
CA LEU A 74 14.01 -8.08 10.00
C LEU A 74 15.04 -8.87 9.19
N TYR A 75 15.87 -8.18 8.43
CA TYR A 75 17.06 -8.78 7.81
C TYR A 75 18.23 -8.72 8.81
N TYR A 76 18.91 -9.84 9.02
CA TYR A 76 20.06 -9.91 9.92
C TYR A 76 21.18 -10.81 9.37
N ARG A 77 22.35 -10.73 10.00
CA ARG A 77 23.53 -11.54 9.67
C ARG A 77 23.58 -12.77 10.56
N GLN A 78 23.16 -13.91 10.00
CA GLN A 78 23.06 -15.17 10.75
C GLN A 78 24.40 -15.58 11.40
N ASP A 79 25.52 -15.42 10.69
CA ASP A 79 26.85 -15.73 11.24
C ASP A 79 27.24 -14.87 12.45
N LEU A 80 26.76 -13.62 12.52
CA LEU A 80 26.98 -12.75 13.67
C LEU A 80 26.03 -13.09 14.82
N PHE A 81 24.77 -13.41 14.52
CA PHE A 81 23.81 -13.87 15.52
C PHE A 81 24.31 -15.15 16.20
N ASP A 82 24.82 -16.11 15.43
CA ASP A 82 25.41 -17.35 15.95
C ASP A 82 26.65 -17.10 16.81
N LYS A 83 27.52 -16.18 16.37
CA LYS A 83 28.75 -15.84 17.06
C LYS A 83 28.48 -15.17 18.41
N TYR A 84 27.53 -14.25 18.45
CA TYR A 84 27.21 -13.46 19.65
C TYR A 84 26.04 -14.04 20.45
N LYS A 85 25.44 -15.14 20.00
CA LYS A 85 24.28 -15.80 20.62
C LYS A 85 23.06 -14.87 20.72
N VAL A 86 22.87 -14.05 19.69
CA VAL A 86 21.66 -13.24 19.51
C VAL A 86 20.53 -14.15 19.03
N PRO A 87 19.35 -14.14 19.67
CA PRO A 87 18.21 -14.94 19.23
C PRO A 87 17.65 -14.46 17.89
N GLU A 88 17.33 -15.40 16.99
CA GLU A 88 16.72 -15.09 15.67
C GLU A 88 15.24 -14.70 15.77
N ALA A 89 14.58 -15.09 16.86
CA ALA A 89 13.19 -14.77 17.14
C ALA A 89 13.08 -14.22 18.56
N VAL A 90 12.43 -13.06 18.66
CA VAL A 90 12.13 -12.35 19.89
C VAL A 90 10.67 -11.94 19.84
N GLU A 91 9.99 -11.95 20.98
CA GLU A 91 8.60 -11.52 21.03
C GLU A 91 8.49 -10.00 21.13
N THR A 92 9.53 -9.35 21.66
CA THR A 92 9.56 -7.89 21.87
C THR A 92 10.88 -7.26 21.40
N TRP A 93 10.84 -5.95 21.16
CA TRP A 93 12.06 -5.20 20.84
C TRP A 93 12.95 -5.01 22.07
N GLU A 94 12.36 -4.99 23.26
CA GLU A 94 13.06 -4.93 24.54
C GLU A 94 13.95 -6.17 24.74
N GLU A 95 13.42 -7.38 24.51
CA GLU A 95 14.21 -8.62 24.53
C GLU A 95 15.37 -8.57 23.52
N PHE A 96 15.13 -8.00 22.34
CA PHE A 96 16.17 -7.86 21.33
C PHE A 96 17.32 -6.94 21.77
N LEU A 97 17.01 -5.88 22.54
CA LEU A 97 18.00 -4.90 23.00
C LEU A 97 18.91 -5.41 24.11
N GLU A 98 18.53 -6.49 24.80
CA GLU A 98 19.31 -7.09 25.89
C GLU A 98 20.47 -7.97 25.39
N HIS A 99 20.62 -8.14 24.06
CA HIS A 99 21.63 -8.97 23.39
C HIS A 99 22.60 -8.17 22.52
#